data_AF-A0A529XMV0-F1
#
_entry.id   AF-A0A529XMV0-F1
#
_cell.length_a   1.000
_cell.length_b   1.000
_cell.length_c   1.000
_cell.angle_alpha   90.00
_cell.angle_beta   90.00
_cell.angle_gamma   90.00
#
_symmetry.space_group_name_H-M   'P 1'
#
loop_
_entity.id
_entity.type
_entity.pdbx_description
1 polymer ?
#
loop_
_entity_poly.entity_id
_entity_poly.type
_entity_poly.pdbx_seq_one_letter_code
_entity_poly.pdbx_strand_id
1 'polypeptide(L)'
;TSFAAPSPQSFKGEYTVSYLGLSIARATFSSRYVGDTYAINGTVSAAGLGRLFDDTKGTISSKGIIADKRMTPQVFRADYTSGKKSS
;
A
#
# COMPACT_ATOMS: atom_id res chain seq x y z
N THR A 1 33.50 -19.83 4.17
CA THR A 1 33.08 -18.43 4.32
C THR A 1 31.62 -18.42 4.73
N SER A 2 31.27 -17.73 5.82
CA SER A 2 29.86 -17.64 6.28
C SER A 2 29.19 -16.49 5.52
N PHE A 3 28.12 -16.78 4.77
CA PHE A 3 27.29 -15.75 4.17
C PHE A 3 26.28 -15.29 5.23
N ALA A 4 26.44 -14.08 5.74
CA ALA A 4 25.44 -13.48 6.61
C ALA A 4 24.14 -13.31 5.84
N ALA A 5 23.04 -13.86 6.35
CA ALA A 5 21.73 -13.66 5.76
C ALA A 5 21.38 -12.16 5.78
N PRO A 6 20.76 -11.61 4.72
CA PRO A 6 20.40 -10.21 4.67
C PRO A 6 19.45 -9.87 5.82
N SER A 7 19.73 -8.78 6.54
CA SER A 7 18.89 -8.32 7.64
C SER A 7 17.57 -7.75 7.07
N PRO A 8 16.41 -8.18 7.59
CA PRO A 8 15.15 -7.65 7.12
C PRO A 8 15.02 -6.15 7.37
N GLN A 9 14.67 -5.39 6.34
CA GLN A 9 14.32 -3.97 6.46
C GLN A 9 12.81 -3.80 6.34
N SER A 10 12.24 -2.82 7.04
CA SER A 10 10.81 -2.56 6.98
C SER A 10 10.52 -1.07 7.07
N PHE A 11 9.53 -0.61 6.29
CA PHE A 11 9.09 0.78 6.29
C PHE A 11 7.58 0.83 6.44
N LYS A 12 7.09 1.79 7.22
CA LYS A 12 5.67 2.07 7.37
C LYS A 12 5.42 3.54 7.09
N GLY A 13 4.44 3.81 6.25
CA GLY A 13 3.97 5.16 5.94
C GLY A 13 2.50 5.30 6.28
N GLU A 14 2.13 6.45 6.84
CA GLU A 14 0.75 6.84 7.08
C GLU A 14 0.53 8.22 6.46
N TYR A 15 -0.52 8.35 5.66
CA TYR A 15 -0.84 9.55 4.90
C TYR A 15 -2.26 9.95 5.19
N THR A 16 -2.47 11.25 5.36
CA THR A 16 -3.81 11.84 5.50
C THR A 16 -3.96 12.91 4.43
N VAL A 17 -5.08 12.86 3.71
CA VAL A 17 -5.47 13.90 2.76
C VAL A 17 -6.55 14.73 3.42
N SER A 18 -6.35 16.05 3.42
CA SER A 18 -7.30 17.01 3.99
C SER A 18 -7.81 17.98 2.94
N TYR A 19 -9.05 18.42 3.12
CA TYR A 19 -9.68 19.48 2.35
C TYR A 19 -10.31 20.47 3.32
N LEU A 20 -9.91 21.75 3.22
CA LEU A 20 -10.35 22.83 4.12
C LEU A 20 -10.19 22.47 5.62
N GLY A 21 -9.10 21.77 5.96
CA GLY A 21 -8.82 21.34 7.35
C GLY A 21 -9.56 20.07 7.79
N LEU A 22 -10.45 19.52 6.97
CA LEU A 22 -11.15 18.26 7.25
C LEU A 22 -10.43 17.10 6.58
N SER A 23 -10.12 16.05 7.34
CA SER A 23 -9.54 14.82 6.78
C SER A 23 -10.59 14.10 5.92
N ILE A 24 -10.30 13.94 4.63
CA ILE A 24 -11.20 13.28 3.67
C ILE A 24 -10.71 11.87 3.30
N ALA A 25 -9.41 11.59 3.45
CA ALA A 25 -8.87 10.27 3.20
C ALA A 25 -7.66 9.96 4.07
N ARG A 26 -7.44 8.66 4.29
CA ARG A 26 -6.27 8.10 4.94
C ARG A 26 -5.72 6.97 4.09
N ALA A 27 -4.40 6.88 3.99
CA ALA A 27 -3.73 5.73 3.43
C ALA A 27 -2.64 5.25 4.39
N THR A 28 -2.46 3.93 4.47
CA THR A 28 -1.33 3.34 5.16
C THR A 28 -0.65 2.37 4.23
N PHE A 29 0.68 2.27 4.32
CA PHE A 29 1.40 1.18 3.70
C PHE A 29 2.49 0.66 4.61
N SER A 30 2.78 -0.62 4.46
CA SER A 30 3.93 -1.28 5.05
C SER A 30 4.69 -2.01 3.96
N SER A 31 6.01 -1.98 4.04
CA SER A 31 6.89 -2.72 3.17
C SER A 31 7.92 -3.48 3.99
N ARG A 32 8.28 -4.66 3.52
CA ARG A 32 9.33 -5.50 4.07
C ARG A 32 10.26 -5.95 2.95
N TYR A 33 11.56 -5.85 3.19
CA TYR A 33 12.61 -6.23 2.25
C TYR A 33 13.52 -7.26 2.92
N VAL A 34 13.79 -8.37 2.22
CA VAL A 34 14.71 -9.42 2.67
C VAL A 34 15.55 -9.86 1.49
N GLY A 35 16.82 -9.46 1.49
CA GLY A 35 17.67 -9.58 0.31
C GLY A 35 17.04 -8.84 -0.88
N ASP A 36 16.93 -9.52 -2.01
CA ASP A 36 16.31 -8.98 -3.22
C ASP A 36 14.78 -9.14 -3.25
N THR A 37 14.16 -9.71 -2.22
CA THR A 37 12.70 -9.88 -2.17
C THR A 37 12.03 -8.72 -1.47
N TYR A 38 10.85 -8.34 -1.95
CA TYR A 38 10.00 -7.34 -1.31
C TYR A 38 8.57 -7.82 -1.14
N ALA A 39 7.93 -7.33 -0.09
CA ALA A 39 6.49 -7.42 0.11
C ALA A 39 5.95 -6.07 0.56
N ILE A 40 4.98 -5.54 -0.17
CA ILE A 40 4.31 -4.27 0.11
C ILE A 40 2.83 -4.57 0.32
N ASN A 41 2.25 -4.00 1.37
CA ASN A 41 0.82 -3.98 1.60
C ASN A 41 0.38 -2.56 1.90
N GLY A 42 -0.80 -2.19 1.41
CA GLY A 42 -1.38 -0.88 1.68
C GLY A 42 -2.88 -0.94 1.83
N THR A 43 -3.41 0.04 2.54
CA THR A 43 -4.83 0.27 2.67
C THR A 43 -5.11 1.74 2.40
N VAL A 44 -6.26 2.02 1.81
CA VAL A 44 -6.78 3.37 1.64
C VAL A 44 -8.23 3.39 2.10
N SER A 45 -8.61 4.47 2.76
CA SER A 45 -9.99 4.75 3.11
C SER A 45 -10.26 6.23 2.87
N ALA A 46 -11.31 6.56 2.13
CA ALA A 46 -11.85 7.90 2.01
C ALA A 46 -13.26 7.93 2.58
N ALA A 47 -13.55 8.95 3.38
CA ALA A 47 -14.88 9.23 3.89
C ALA A 47 -15.45 10.40 3.08
N GLY A 48 -16.57 10.17 2.40
CA GLY A 48 -17.20 11.20 1.59
C GLY A 48 -17.81 12.29 2.45
N LEU A 49 -17.36 13.54 2.28
CA LEU A 49 -18.14 14.70 2.72
C LEU A 49 -19.44 14.72 1.90
N GLY A 50 -20.51 14.18 2.47
CA GLY A 50 -21.89 14.28 1.96
C GLY A 50 -22.06 14.04 0.46
N ARG A 51 -22.11 12.78 0.03
CA ARG A 51 -22.59 12.34 -1.32
C ARG A 51 -21.73 12.72 -2.54
N LEU A 52 -20.69 13.55 -2.40
CA LEU A 52 -19.80 13.92 -3.53
C LEU A 52 -18.75 12.85 -3.85
N PHE A 53 -18.33 12.10 -2.84
CA PHE A 53 -17.43 10.96 -2.99
C PHE A 53 -18.07 9.77 -2.28
N ASP A 54 -18.17 8.65 -2.97
CA ASP A 54 -18.59 7.41 -2.36
C ASP A 54 -17.54 6.95 -1.35
N ASP A 55 -17.98 6.37 -0.22
CA ASP A 55 -17.08 5.73 0.74
C ASP A 55 -16.21 4.73 -0.02
N THR A 56 -14.92 5.02 -0.05
CA THR A 56 -13.96 4.25 -0.83
C THR A 56 -12.99 3.58 0.11
N LYS A 57 -12.93 2.25 0.05
CA LYS A 57 -11.96 1.45 0.79
C LYS A 57 -11.21 0.59 -0.20
N GLY A 58 -9.89 0.60 -0.13
CA GLY A 58 -9.05 -0.21 -0.99
C GLY A 58 -7.93 -0.87 -0.22
N THR A 59 -7.50 -2.02 -0.70
CA THR A 59 -6.28 -2.69 -0.30
C THR A 59 -5.40 -2.89 -1.53
N ILE A 60 -4.09 -2.85 -1.31
CA ILE A 60 -3.11 -3.16 -2.33
C ILE A 60 -2.08 -4.11 -1.73
N SER A 61 -1.67 -5.10 -2.50
CA SER A 61 -0.57 -5.99 -2.15
C SER A 61 0.31 -6.23 -3.37
N SER A 62 1.62 -6.09 -3.19
CA SER A 62 2.61 -6.44 -4.20
C SER A 62 3.74 -7.23 -3.56
N LYS A 63 4.10 -8.34 -4.19
CA LYS A 63 5.25 -9.14 -3.80
C LYS A 63 6.09 -9.43 -5.03
N GLY A 64 7.40 -9.40 -4.86
CA GLY A 64 8.30 -9.65 -5.98
C GLY A 64 9.75 -9.50 -5.59
N ILE A 65 10.56 -9.21 -6.60
CA ILE A 65 12.01 -9.06 -6.47
C ILE A 65 12.46 -7.68 -6.92
N ILE A 66 13.59 -7.24 -6.38
CA ILE A 66 14.32 -6.05 -6.81
C ILE A 66 15.54 -6.55 -7.59
N ALA A 67 15.59 -6.28 -8.88
CA ALA A 67 16.71 -6.60 -9.75
C ALA A 67 17.06 -5.35 -10.57
N ASP A 68 18.35 -5.07 -10.77
CA ASP A 68 18.82 -3.92 -11.55
C ASP A 68 18.21 -2.57 -11.11
N LYS A 69 18.02 -2.40 -9.79
CA LYS A 69 17.36 -1.23 -9.18
C LYS A 69 15.90 -1.03 -9.62
N ARG A 70 15.24 -2.09 -10.09
CA ARG A 70 13.83 -2.11 -10.51
C ARG A 70 13.05 -3.12 -9.68
N MET A 71 11.84 -2.76 -9.29
CA MET A 71 10.89 -3.70 -8.70
C MET A 71 10.22 -4.50 -9.81
N THR A 72 10.33 -5.82 -9.75
CA THR A 72 9.65 -6.78 -10.63
C THR A 72 8.59 -7.51 -9.83
N PRO A 73 7.31 -7.09 -9.90
CA PRO A 73 6.24 -7.76 -9.18
C PRO A 73 5.98 -9.15 -9.77
N GLN A 74 5.95 -10.14 -8.89
CA GLN A 74 5.54 -11.51 -9.22
C GLN A 74 4.06 -11.72 -8.93
N VAL A 75 3.57 -11.06 -7.88
CA VAL A 75 2.16 -11.02 -7.52
C VAL A 75 1.77 -9.57 -7.27
N PHE A 76 0.64 -9.19 -7.85
CA PHE A 76 0.02 -7.89 -7.63
C PHE A 76 -1.48 -8.07 -7.49
N ARG A 77 -2.05 -7.50 -6.43
CA ARG A 77 -3.49 -7.46 -6.20
C ARG A 77 -3.89 -6.08 -5.68
N ALA A 78 -4.95 -5.56 -6.26
CA ALA A 78 -5.61 -4.35 -5.79
C ALA A 78 -7.09 -4.68 -5.71
N ASP A 79 -7.65 -4.55 -4.52
CA ASP A 79 -9.08 -4.70 -4.27
C ASP A 79 -9.61 -3.34 -3.83
N TYR A 80 -10.72 -2.88 -4.37
CA TYR A 80 -11.37 -1.68 -3.86
C TYR A 80 -12.89 -1.78 -3.92
N THR A 81 -13.51 -1.12 -2.96
CA THR A 81 -14.94 -0.85 -2.94
C THR A 81 -15.13 0.66 -2.97
N SER A 82 -15.90 1.15 -3.93
CA SER A 82 -16.36 2.53 -3.99
C SER A 82 -17.89 2.51 -3.95
N GLY A 83 -18.47 2.95 -2.83
CA GLY A 83 -19.92 2.92 -2.62
C GLY A 83 -20.43 1.48 -2.55
N LYS A 84 -21.29 1.08 -3.50
CA LYS A 84 -21.78 -0.30 -3.63
C LYS A 84 -21.01 -1.16 -4.64
N LYS A 85 -19.99 -0.61 -5.31
CA LYS A 85 -19.24 -1.29 -6.38
C LYS A 85 -17.93 -1.82 -5.82
N SER A 86 -17.64 -3.10 -6.04
CA SER A 86 -16.40 -3.77 -5.64
C SER A 86 -15.65 -4.26 -6.88
N SER A 87 -14.32 -4.17 -6.89
CA SER A 87 -13.42 -4.57 -7.98
C SER A 87 -12.09 -5.07 -7.44
#